data_AF-A0AAC9V7P9-F1
#
_entry.id   AF-A0AAC9V7P9-F1
#
_cell.length_a   1.000
_cell.length_b   1.000
_cell.length_c   1.000
_cell.angle_alpha   90.00
_cell.angle_beta   90.00
_cell.angle_gamma   90.00
#
_symmetry.space_group_name_H-M   'P 1'
#
loop_
_entity.id
_entity.type
_entity.pdbx_description
1 polymer ?
#
loop_
_entity_poly.entity_id
_entity_poly.type
_entity_poly.pdbx_seq_one_letter_code
_entity_poly.pdbx_strand_id
1 'polypeptide(L)'
;MEEIRSANHSAEPVIQETSHTPAAEAPVTTQETPATPEGIRVKYNKEERVIGLDEAPTWIQKGLNYDKLQEKVGTYEQHSKQLERAAKYYGFSDVDSYVQALDEDERNRQIAEEAERLGVDESVIMEHLQPLRQKVDELSAKDQELTRLKTEMELTKQLTDIRAKYPDFDQYSEKVVEFYNQGYQLEHAYILASHEDKVSKIAKETESNTIRNLQQNAATSTGALGAESPEEKTGYLSMSPAERKAFREQFIRGR
;
A
#
# COMPACT_ATOMS: atom_id res chain seq x y z
N MET A 1 -36.85 -41.94 -36.23
CA MET A 1 -36.29 -41.60 -34.92
C MET A 1 -36.36 -40.09 -34.83
N GLU A 2 -37.45 -39.57 -34.23
CA GLU A 2 -37.49 -39.10 -32.83
C GLU A 2 -36.75 -37.75 -32.70
N GLU A 3 -37.45 -36.62 -32.55
CA GLU A 3 -37.91 -36.03 -31.26
C GLU A 3 -36.73 -35.34 -30.49
N ILE A 4 -36.76 -34.09 -29.94
CA ILE A 4 -37.69 -32.95 -29.87
C ILE A 4 -36.90 -31.66 -29.43
N ARG A 5 -37.58 -30.49 -29.57
CA ARG A 5 -37.61 -29.25 -28.74
C ARG A 5 -36.48 -28.23 -28.93
N SER A 6 -36.70 -26.92 -29.07
CA SER A 6 -37.84 -25.99 -28.90
C SER A 6 -37.49 -24.71 -29.69
N ALA A 7 -38.27 -24.13 -30.63
CA ALA A 7 -39.49 -23.30 -30.49
C ALA A 7 -39.42 -22.24 -29.36
N ASN A 8 -39.80 -20.97 -29.48
CA ASN A 8 -40.06 -20.01 -30.56
C ASN A 8 -40.39 -18.67 -29.84
N HIS A 9 -40.10 -17.52 -30.45
CA HIS A 9 -40.83 -16.23 -30.42
C HIS A 9 -41.39 -15.60 -29.10
N SER A 10 -41.04 -14.34 -28.85
CA SER A 10 -41.87 -13.28 -28.22
C SER A 10 -41.24 -11.93 -28.59
N ALA A 11 -41.79 -11.06 -29.45
CA ALA A 11 -43.10 -10.40 -29.51
C ALA A 11 -43.36 -9.48 -28.30
N GLU A 12 -43.29 -8.17 -28.57
CA GLU A 12 -43.72 -7.06 -27.71
C GLU A 12 -45.18 -7.19 -27.28
N PRO A 13 -45.54 -6.56 -26.15
CA PRO A 13 -46.74 -5.73 -26.20
C PRO A 13 -46.60 -4.36 -25.53
N VAL A 14 -47.15 -3.39 -26.25
CA VAL A 14 -47.63 -2.07 -25.82
C VAL A 14 -48.71 -2.22 -24.75
N ILE A 15 -48.73 -1.35 -23.73
CA ILE A 15 -49.89 -1.20 -22.83
C ILE A 15 -50.19 0.29 -22.64
N GLN A 16 -51.45 0.67 -22.91
CA GLN A 16 -52.05 1.94 -22.49
C GLN A 16 -53.48 1.68 -21.95
N GLU A 17 -53.73 2.19 -20.74
CA GLU A 17 -54.97 2.56 -20.03
C GLU A 17 -56.26 1.71 -20.08
N THR A 18 -56.81 1.43 -18.90
CA THR A 18 -58.25 1.60 -18.57
C THR A 18 -58.48 1.68 -17.05
N SER A 19 -59.42 2.54 -16.67
CA SER A 19 -59.87 2.92 -15.31
C SER A 19 -60.89 1.96 -14.67
N HIS A 20 -60.93 1.85 -13.32
CA HIS A 20 -62.15 1.82 -12.46
C HIS A 20 -61.83 1.76 -10.94
N THR A 21 -62.67 2.43 -10.12
CA THR A 21 -62.77 2.50 -8.63
C THR A 21 -64.07 1.77 -8.17
N PRO A 22 -64.50 1.61 -6.87
CA PRO A 22 -63.90 1.68 -5.51
C PRO A 22 -64.30 0.52 -4.51
N ALA A 23 -63.82 0.62 -3.25
CA ALA A 23 -64.22 -0.06 -1.96
C ALA A 23 -63.53 -1.41 -1.61
N ALA A 24 -63.04 -1.71 -0.39
CA ALA A 24 -63.35 -1.23 0.97
C ALA A 24 -62.16 -1.33 1.99
N GLU A 25 -62.26 -0.51 3.06
CA GLU A 25 -61.67 -0.44 4.44
C GLU A 25 -60.88 -1.65 4.99
N ALA A 26 -59.89 -1.61 5.91
CA ALA A 26 -59.12 -0.66 6.77
C ALA A 26 -58.18 -1.54 7.68
N PRO A 27 -57.29 -1.08 8.61
CA PRO A 27 -56.45 0.13 8.72
C PRO A 27 -54.96 -0.12 9.22
N VAL A 28 -54.17 0.98 9.26
CA VAL A 28 -52.96 1.32 10.09
C VAL A 28 -51.60 0.61 9.88
N THR A 29 -50.55 1.37 9.49
CA THR A 29 -49.37 1.76 10.33
C THR A 29 -48.14 2.14 9.48
N THR A 30 -47.76 3.43 9.57
CA THR A 30 -46.41 4.03 9.61
C THR A 30 -45.21 3.23 9.07
N GLN A 31 -44.58 3.73 7.98
CA GLN A 31 -43.18 4.21 7.99
C GLN A 31 -42.83 4.88 6.65
N GLU A 32 -42.53 6.18 6.71
CA GLU A 32 -41.78 6.89 5.67
C GLU A 32 -40.35 6.35 5.62
N THR A 33 -39.96 5.80 4.48
CA THR A 33 -38.56 5.66 4.09
C THR A 33 -38.31 6.71 3.02
N PRO A 34 -37.63 7.84 3.31
CA PRO A 34 -37.14 8.69 2.24
C PRO A 34 -36.01 7.94 1.54
N ALA A 35 -36.22 7.70 0.24
CA ALA A 35 -35.24 7.12 -0.67
C ALA A 35 -33.90 7.85 -0.55
N THR A 36 -32.84 7.09 -0.26
CA THR A 36 -31.46 7.54 -0.38
C THR A 36 -31.24 7.99 -1.83
N PRO A 37 -30.92 9.27 -2.11
CA PRO A 37 -30.61 9.67 -3.47
C PRO A 37 -29.28 9.00 -3.87
N GLU A 38 -29.33 8.13 -4.87
CA GLU A 38 -28.14 7.55 -5.48
C GLU A 38 -27.27 8.69 -6.04
N GLY A 39 -26.17 8.97 -5.34
CA GLY A 39 -25.26 10.05 -5.67
C GLY A 39 -23.82 9.66 -5.36
N ILE A 40 -22.92 10.04 -6.25
CA ILE A 40 -21.49 9.78 -6.10
C ILE A 40 -20.92 10.86 -5.17
N ARG A 41 -20.29 10.45 -4.07
CA ARG A 41 -19.55 11.36 -3.19
C ARG A 41 -18.26 11.77 -3.88
N VAL A 42 -18.20 13.01 -4.36
CA VAL A 42 -17.00 13.58 -4.99
C VAL A 42 -16.45 14.68 -4.09
N LYS A 43 -15.17 14.57 -3.74
CA LYS A 43 -14.46 15.57 -2.94
C LYS A 43 -14.03 16.72 -3.85
N TYR A 44 -14.76 17.84 -3.80
CA TYR A 44 -14.47 19.04 -4.58
C TYR A 44 -14.09 20.18 -3.63
N ASN A 45 -12.90 20.74 -3.81
CA ASN A 45 -12.40 21.90 -3.05
C ASN A 45 -12.49 21.77 -1.50
N LYS A 46 -12.09 20.60 -0.97
CA LYS A 46 -12.06 20.24 0.47
C LYS A 46 -13.43 20.06 1.15
N GLU A 47 -14.53 20.09 0.40
CA GLU A 47 -15.86 19.79 0.92
C GLU A 47 -16.40 18.49 0.27
N GLU A 48 -17.06 17.66 1.07
CA GLU A 48 -17.74 16.45 0.57
C GLU A 48 -19.12 16.83 0.05
N ARG A 49 -19.31 16.71 -1.27
CA ARG A 49 -20.60 16.98 -1.91
C ARG A 49 -21.13 15.71 -2.57
N VAL A 50 -22.39 15.38 -2.29
CA VAL A 50 -23.10 14.28 -2.94
C VAL A 50 -23.70 14.85 -4.22
N ILE A 51 -23.19 14.41 -5.37
CA ILE A 51 -23.71 14.80 -6.69
C ILE A 51 -24.71 13.73 -7.10
N GLY A 52 -25.94 14.13 -7.44
CA GLY A 52 -26.95 13.21 -7.98
C GLY A 52 -26.50 12.62 -9.33
N LEU A 53 -26.87 11.37 -9.61
CA LEU A 53 -26.49 10.64 -10.83
C LEU A 53 -26.67 11.42 -12.14
N ASP A 54 -27.64 12.33 -12.21
CA ASP A 54 -27.94 13.12 -13.41
C ASP A 54 -26.90 14.23 -13.69
N GLU A 55 -26.21 14.75 -12.66
CA GLU A 55 -25.19 15.80 -12.81
C GLU A 55 -23.77 15.23 -12.87
N ALA A 56 -23.58 13.95 -12.51
CA ALA A 56 -22.30 13.27 -12.50
C ALA A 56 -21.56 13.32 -13.86
N PRO A 57 -22.19 13.15 -15.04
CA PRO A 57 -21.49 13.21 -16.32
C PRO A 57 -20.84 14.57 -16.59
N THR A 58 -21.52 15.66 -16.23
CA THR A 58 -21.03 17.04 -16.45
C THR A 58 -19.86 17.38 -15.52
N TRP A 59 -19.86 16.87 -14.29
CA TRP A 59 -18.75 17.06 -13.34
C TRP A 59 -17.56 16.15 -13.64
N ILE A 60 -17.80 14.92 -14.11
CA ILE A 60 -16.75 14.03 -14.63
C ILE A 60 -16.09 14.66 -15.86
N GLN A 61 -16.88 15.28 -16.74
CA GLN A 61 -16.36 16.07 -17.84
C GLN A 61 -15.53 17.25 -17.36
N LYS A 62 -15.99 18.07 -16.40
CA LYS A 62 -15.17 19.17 -15.85
C LYS A 62 -13.94 18.71 -15.05
N GLY A 63 -13.96 17.51 -14.49
CA GLY A 63 -12.84 16.87 -13.79
C GLY A 63 -11.75 16.36 -14.74
N LEU A 64 -12.13 15.99 -15.97
CA LEU A 64 -11.19 15.87 -17.08
C LEU A 64 -10.90 17.28 -17.63
N ASN A 65 -9.64 17.62 -17.79
CA ASN A 65 -9.17 18.94 -18.20
C ASN A 65 -9.48 19.26 -19.69
N TYR A 66 -10.75 19.25 -20.12
CA TYR A 66 -11.12 19.46 -21.53
C TYR A 66 -10.75 20.83 -22.05
N ASP A 67 -10.87 21.90 -21.25
CA ASP A 67 -10.46 23.24 -21.67
C ASP A 67 -8.96 23.31 -21.97
N LYS A 68 -8.13 22.70 -21.11
CA LYS A 68 -6.68 22.63 -21.34
C LYS A 68 -6.32 21.71 -22.51
N LEU A 69 -7.08 20.63 -22.70
CA LEU A 69 -6.89 19.74 -23.83
C LEU A 69 -7.27 20.45 -25.14
N GLN A 70 -8.35 21.22 -25.16
CA GLN A 70 -8.80 21.98 -26.31
C GLN A 70 -7.84 23.13 -26.64
N GLU A 71 -7.33 23.84 -25.64
CA GLU A 71 -6.27 24.84 -25.82
C GLU A 71 -5.01 24.19 -26.41
N LYS A 72 -4.58 23.05 -25.85
CA LYS A 72 -3.44 22.28 -26.39
C LYS A 72 -3.69 21.86 -27.84
N VAL A 73 -4.85 21.31 -28.17
CA VAL A 73 -5.22 20.93 -29.55
C VAL A 73 -5.13 22.14 -30.47
N GLY A 74 -5.70 23.29 -30.06
CA GLY A 74 -5.59 24.53 -30.82
C GLY A 74 -4.14 24.98 -31.06
N THR A 75 -3.27 24.86 -30.04
CA THR A 75 -1.84 25.17 -30.21
C THR A 75 -1.15 24.18 -31.15
N TYR A 76 -1.43 22.88 -31.06
CA TYR A 76 -0.85 21.88 -31.96
C TYR A 76 -1.26 22.09 -33.41
N GLU A 77 -2.53 22.43 -33.67
CA GLU A 77 -2.99 22.78 -35.01
C GLU A 77 -2.26 24.01 -35.56
N GLN A 78 -2.02 25.03 -34.73
CA GLN A 78 -1.27 26.22 -35.16
C GLN A 78 0.20 25.88 -35.46
N HIS A 79 0.85 25.06 -34.63
CA HIS A 79 2.23 24.62 -34.86
C HIS A 79 2.33 23.75 -36.13
N SER A 80 1.40 22.82 -36.33
CA SER A 80 1.32 22.00 -37.54
C SER A 80 1.20 22.87 -38.81
N LYS A 81 0.30 23.85 -38.83
CA LYS A 81 0.17 24.79 -39.97
C LYS A 81 1.44 25.60 -40.23
N GLN A 82 2.17 25.99 -39.18
CA GLN A 82 3.44 26.71 -39.33
C GLN A 82 4.51 25.80 -39.93
N LEU A 83 4.59 24.55 -39.50
CA LEU A 83 5.53 23.55 -40.04
C LEU A 83 5.19 23.20 -41.49
N GLU A 84 3.92 23.03 -41.85
CA GLU A 84 3.49 22.83 -43.23
C GLU A 84 3.90 24.00 -44.13
N ARG A 85 3.76 25.24 -43.64
CA ARG A 85 4.20 26.42 -44.38
C ARG A 85 5.72 26.43 -44.56
N ALA A 86 6.48 26.09 -43.51
CA ALA A 86 7.94 26.00 -43.58
C ALA A 86 8.38 24.90 -44.57
N ALA A 87 7.82 23.70 -44.47
CA ALA A 87 8.09 22.59 -45.38
C ALA A 87 7.85 23.00 -46.84
N LYS A 88 6.68 23.61 -47.14
CA LYS A 88 6.36 24.13 -48.48
C LYS A 88 7.32 25.22 -48.94
N TYR A 89 7.76 26.11 -48.03
CA TYR A 89 8.73 27.17 -48.36
C TYR A 89 10.09 26.59 -48.77
N TYR A 90 10.54 25.52 -48.11
CA TYR A 90 11.76 24.80 -48.46
C TYR A 90 11.58 23.78 -49.59
N GLY A 91 10.38 23.71 -50.19
CA GLY A 91 10.09 22.86 -51.35
C GLY A 91 9.75 21.40 -51.03
N PHE A 92 9.51 21.05 -49.77
CA PHE A 92 9.05 19.72 -49.37
C PHE A 92 7.54 19.57 -49.58
N SER A 93 7.12 18.39 -50.03
CA SER A 93 5.71 18.08 -50.27
C SER A 93 4.93 17.80 -48.97
N ASP A 94 5.61 17.31 -47.95
CA ASP A 94 5.02 16.87 -46.68
C ASP A 94 5.89 17.31 -45.48
N VAL A 95 5.26 17.53 -44.32
CA VAL A 95 5.96 17.93 -43.09
C VAL A 95 6.90 16.85 -42.60
N ASP A 96 6.52 15.58 -42.69
CA ASP A 96 7.34 14.46 -42.23
C ASP A 96 8.64 14.38 -43.02
N SER A 97 8.57 14.61 -44.35
CA SER A 97 9.77 14.65 -45.20
C SER A 97 10.70 15.82 -44.86
N TYR A 98 10.14 16.96 -44.46
CA TYR A 98 10.91 18.12 -44.03
C TYR A 98 11.58 17.87 -42.67
N VAL A 99 10.86 17.30 -41.71
CA VAL A 99 11.40 16.95 -40.39
C VAL A 99 12.49 15.89 -40.54
N GLN A 100 12.27 14.84 -41.33
CA GLN A 100 13.29 13.82 -41.56
C GLN A 100 14.56 14.41 -42.18
N ALA A 101 14.43 15.32 -43.15
CA ALA A 101 15.58 15.98 -43.76
C ALA A 101 16.35 16.86 -42.75
N LEU A 102 15.64 17.53 -41.84
CA LEU A 102 16.27 18.27 -40.74
C LEU A 102 17.00 17.34 -39.77
N ASP A 103 16.38 16.22 -39.39
CA ASP A 103 16.98 15.22 -38.50
C ASP A 103 18.24 14.60 -39.13
N GLU A 104 18.23 14.35 -40.44
CA GLU A 104 19.39 13.86 -41.18
C GLU A 104 20.51 14.91 -41.24
N ASP A 105 20.19 16.18 -41.51
CA ASP A 105 21.18 17.28 -41.49
C ASP A 105 21.80 17.47 -40.10
N GLU A 106 20.96 17.49 -39.05
CA GLU A 106 21.44 17.60 -37.68
C GLU A 106 22.34 16.42 -37.30
N ARG A 107 21.94 15.19 -37.65
CA ARG A 107 22.74 14.00 -37.42
C ARG A 107 24.07 14.06 -38.16
N ASN A 108 24.09 14.50 -39.41
CA ASN A 108 25.31 14.62 -40.20
C ASN A 108 26.26 15.67 -39.60
N ARG A 109 25.74 16.80 -39.12
CA ARG A 109 26.57 17.81 -38.40
C ARG A 109 27.16 17.25 -37.12
N GLN A 110 26.38 16.54 -36.31
CA GLN A 110 26.87 15.90 -35.10
C GLN A 110 27.97 14.87 -35.41
N ILE A 111 27.83 14.10 -36.49
CA ILE A 111 28.85 13.15 -36.93
C ILE A 111 30.11 13.88 -37.37
N ALA A 112 30.00 14.96 -38.15
CA ALA A 112 31.14 15.76 -38.59
C ALA A 112 31.89 16.39 -37.41
N GLU A 113 31.17 16.98 -36.46
CA GLU A 113 31.75 17.54 -35.23
C GLU A 113 32.45 16.48 -34.38
N GLU A 114 31.85 15.28 -34.28
CA GLU A 114 32.45 14.19 -33.54
C GLU A 114 33.66 13.58 -34.25
N ALA A 115 33.63 13.50 -35.59
CA ALA A 115 34.74 13.10 -36.44
C ALA A 115 35.93 14.03 -36.23
N GLU A 116 35.69 15.34 -36.30
CA GLU A 116 36.70 16.36 -36.05
C GLU A 116 37.26 16.25 -34.63
N ARG A 117 36.39 16.10 -33.62
CA ARG A 117 36.80 15.96 -32.22
C ARG A 117 37.69 14.74 -31.97
N LEU A 118 37.37 13.63 -32.62
CA LEU A 118 38.09 12.35 -32.46
C LEU A 118 39.27 12.22 -33.44
N GLY A 119 39.39 13.13 -34.41
CA GLY A 119 40.41 13.08 -35.46
C GLY A 119 40.26 11.88 -36.39
N VAL A 120 39.02 11.44 -36.65
CA VAL A 120 38.70 10.29 -37.50
C VAL A 120 37.78 10.70 -38.65
N ASP A 121 37.71 9.89 -39.69
CA ASP A 121 36.77 10.12 -40.80
C ASP A 121 35.31 9.89 -40.38
N GLU A 122 34.39 10.65 -40.98
CA GLU A 122 32.94 10.54 -40.73
C GLU A 122 32.39 9.13 -40.98
N SER A 123 32.93 8.43 -41.99
CA SER A 123 32.55 7.05 -42.32
C SER A 123 32.82 6.07 -41.17
N VAL A 124 33.91 6.27 -40.43
CA VAL A 124 34.26 5.44 -39.27
C VAL A 124 33.22 5.59 -38.16
N ILE A 125 32.67 6.80 -38.00
CA ILE A 125 31.62 7.04 -37.02
C ILE A 125 30.32 6.36 -37.43
N MET A 126 29.90 6.51 -38.69
CA MET A 126 28.68 5.90 -39.20
C MET A 126 28.74 4.36 -39.20
N GLU A 127 29.82 3.78 -39.70
CA GLU A 127 29.91 2.33 -39.93
C GLU A 127 30.30 1.54 -38.68
N HIS A 128 31.03 2.15 -37.75
CA HIS A 128 31.58 1.43 -36.59
C HIS A 128 31.10 2.02 -35.27
N LEU A 129 31.17 3.33 -35.08
CA LEU A 129 30.93 3.94 -33.78
C LEU A 129 29.44 4.00 -33.42
N GLN A 130 28.57 4.36 -34.36
CA GLN A 130 27.12 4.34 -34.19
C GLN A 130 26.55 2.96 -33.84
N PRO A 131 26.85 1.87 -34.59
CA PRO A 131 26.32 0.55 -34.24
C PRO A 131 26.91 0.01 -32.93
N LEU A 132 28.14 0.40 -32.57
CA LEU A 132 28.69 0.08 -31.26
C LEU A 132 27.92 0.77 -30.13
N ARG A 133 27.59 2.06 -30.29
CA ARG A 133 26.75 2.79 -29.32
C ARG A 133 25.38 2.14 -29.15
N GLN A 134 24.70 1.85 -30.25
CA GLN A 134 23.40 1.16 -30.21
C GLN A 134 23.46 -0.17 -29.45
N LYS A 135 24.52 -0.96 -29.66
CA LYS A 135 24.74 -2.22 -28.92
C LYS A 135 25.02 -1.97 -27.44
N VAL A 136 25.81 -0.95 -27.10
CA VAL A 136 26.09 -0.59 -25.70
C VAL A 136 24.80 -0.14 -25.01
N ASP A 137 23.99 0.68 -25.67
CA ASP A 137 22.70 1.13 -25.14
C ASP A 137 21.76 -0.07 -24.94
N GLU A 138 21.65 -0.96 -25.91
CA GLU A 138 20.85 -2.20 -25.81
C GLU A 138 21.32 -3.10 -24.66
N LEU A 139 22.63 -3.31 -24.52
CA LEU A 139 23.20 -4.11 -23.44
C LEU A 139 22.97 -3.44 -22.08
N SER A 140 23.13 -2.13 -21.99
CA SER A 140 22.89 -1.38 -20.75
C SER A 140 21.42 -1.44 -20.34
N ALA A 141 20.49 -1.36 -21.30
CA ALA A 141 19.06 -1.50 -21.04
C ALA A 141 18.72 -2.91 -20.53
N LYS A 142 19.28 -3.95 -21.15
CA LYS A 142 19.13 -5.35 -20.69
C LYS A 142 19.71 -5.56 -19.30
N ASP A 143 20.87 -4.98 -19.01
CA ASP A 143 21.50 -5.13 -17.70
C ASP A 143 20.71 -4.41 -16.59
N GLN A 144 20.16 -3.24 -16.90
CA GLN A 144 19.22 -2.55 -16.01
C GLN A 144 17.95 -3.36 -15.77
N GLU A 145 17.38 -3.97 -16.80
CA GLU A 145 16.20 -4.83 -16.69
C GLU A 145 16.50 -6.06 -15.82
N LEU A 146 17.61 -6.76 -16.08
CA LEU A 146 18.04 -7.90 -15.27
C LEU A 146 18.31 -7.52 -13.82
N THR A 147 18.90 -6.35 -13.58
CA THR A 147 19.13 -5.84 -12.23
C THR A 147 17.81 -5.57 -11.53
N ARG A 148 16.86 -4.90 -12.19
CA ARG A 148 15.51 -4.67 -11.63
C ARG A 148 14.82 -5.97 -11.29
N LEU A 149 14.82 -6.93 -12.21
CA LEU A 149 14.21 -8.24 -12.00
C LEU A 149 14.86 -8.98 -10.84
N LYS A 150 16.19 -8.98 -10.73
CA LYS A 150 16.91 -9.58 -9.59
C LYS A 150 16.53 -8.90 -8.28
N THR A 151 16.50 -7.56 -8.23
CA THR A 151 16.12 -6.84 -7.02
C THR A 151 14.69 -7.11 -6.61
N GLU A 152 13.76 -7.25 -7.56
CA GLU A 152 12.38 -7.59 -7.29
C GLU A 152 12.25 -9.04 -6.78
N MET A 153 12.97 -9.99 -7.37
CA MET A 153 13.01 -11.37 -6.87
C MET A 153 13.62 -11.46 -5.47
N GLU A 154 14.67 -10.70 -5.17
CA GLU A 154 15.26 -10.66 -3.83
C GLU A 154 14.30 -10.03 -2.81
N LEU A 155 13.64 -8.94 -3.16
CA LEU A 155 12.68 -8.26 -2.28
C LEU A 155 11.46 -9.13 -2.01
N THR A 156 10.91 -9.79 -3.03
CA THR A 156 9.77 -10.71 -2.87
C THR A 156 10.14 -11.92 -2.01
N LYS A 157 11.35 -12.46 -2.17
CA LYS A 157 11.86 -13.52 -1.29
C LYS A 157 11.98 -13.04 0.16
N GLN A 158 12.62 -11.89 0.39
CA GLN A 158 12.77 -11.32 1.74
C GLN A 158 11.42 -11.07 2.41
N LEU A 159 10.44 -10.54 1.66
CA LEU A 159 9.10 -10.30 2.15
C LEU A 159 8.39 -11.61 2.54
N THR A 160 8.57 -12.66 1.73
CA THR A 160 8.01 -13.99 2.01
C THR A 160 8.65 -14.60 3.26
N ASP A 161 9.97 -14.53 3.39
CA ASP A 161 10.71 -15.02 4.55
C ASP A 161 10.30 -14.30 5.84
N ILE A 162 10.09 -12.98 5.79
CA ILE A 162 9.66 -12.18 6.93
C ILE A 162 8.21 -12.48 7.32
N ARG A 163 7.29 -12.62 6.36
CA ARG A 163 5.91 -13.04 6.66
C ARG A 163 5.84 -14.42 7.29
N ALA A 164 6.72 -15.34 6.88
CA ALA A 164 6.82 -16.66 7.48
C ALA A 164 7.35 -16.62 8.92
N LYS A 165 8.32 -15.74 9.21
CA LYS A 165 8.86 -15.52 10.56
C LYS A 165 7.90 -14.75 11.48
N TYR A 166 7.17 -13.79 10.94
CA TYR A 166 6.35 -12.84 11.69
C TYR A 166 4.94 -12.75 11.08
N PRO A 167 3.98 -13.54 11.59
CA PRO A 167 2.61 -13.58 11.08
C PRO A 167 1.84 -12.25 11.22
N ASP A 168 2.27 -11.37 12.13
CA ASP A 168 1.71 -10.04 12.37
C ASP A 168 2.34 -8.95 11.50
N PHE A 169 3.25 -9.29 10.58
CA PHE A 169 3.97 -8.35 9.73
C PHE A 169 3.06 -7.37 8.99
N ASP A 170 1.94 -7.85 8.43
CA ASP A 170 1.06 -7.02 7.60
C ASP A 170 0.43 -5.85 8.40
N GLN A 171 0.30 -5.96 9.74
CA GLN A 171 -0.18 -4.89 10.62
C GLN A 171 0.77 -3.68 10.66
N TYR A 172 2.07 -3.91 10.42
CA TYR A 172 3.12 -2.89 10.51
C TYR A 172 3.67 -2.50 9.14
N SER A 173 3.11 -3.04 8.05
CA SER A 173 3.64 -2.93 6.68
C SER A 173 3.93 -1.49 6.25
N GLU A 174 3.05 -0.54 6.56
CA GLU A 174 3.25 0.89 6.23
C GLU A 174 4.49 1.48 6.91
N LYS A 175 4.65 1.27 8.22
CA LYS A 175 5.81 1.73 8.99
C LYS A 175 7.09 1.01 8.55
N VAL A 176 7.00 -0.27 8.17
CA VAL A 176 8.13 -1.02 7.63
C VAL A 176 8.62 -0.43 6.32
N VAL A 177 7.71 -0.05 5.42
CA VAL A 177 8.06 0.61 4.15
C VAL A 177 8.72 1.96 4.42
N GLU A 178 8.24 2.72 5.40
CA GLU A 178 8.86 3.99 5.81
C GLU A 178 10.31 3.80 6.26
N PHE A 179 10.57 2.87 7.17
CA PHE A 179 11.94 2.56 7.62
C PHE A 179 12.80 1.97 6.51
N TYR A 180 12.23 1.17 5.60
CA TYR A 180 12.95 0.66 4.43
C TYR A 180 13.42 1.80 3.51
N ASN A 181 12.57 2.79 3.27
CA ASN A 181 12.90 3.99 2.50
C ASN A 181 13.98 4.86 3.19
N GLN A 182 14.09 4.78 4.52
CA GLN A 182 15.17 5.41 5.30
C GLN A 182 16.50 4.63 5.25
N GLY A 183 16.54 3.48 4.55
CA GLY A 183 17.73 2.65 4.35
C GLY A 183 17.89 1.50 5.33
N TYR A 184 16.87 1.21 6.16
CA TYR A 184 16.90 0.02 7.03
C TYR A 184 16.60 -1.26 6.24
N GLN A 185 17.25 -2.36 6.63
CA GLN A 185 16.91 -3.69 6.14
C GLN A 185 15.49 -4.06 6.57
N LEU A 186 14.77 -4.83 5.74
CA LEU A 186 13.34 -5.14 5.92
C LEU A 186 13.04 -5.79 7.29
N GLU A 187 13.95 -6.64 7.78
CA GLU A 187 13.83 -7.29 9.10
C GLU A 187 14.00 -6.30 10.25
N HIS A 188 14.95 -5.38 10.17
CA HIS A 188 15.15 -4.34 11.19
C HIS A 188 13.99 -3.34 11.18
N ALA A 189 13.51 -2.96 10.00
CA ALA A 189 12.35 -2.09 9.84
C ALA A 189 11.11 -2.67 10.56
N TYR A 190 10.86 -3.98 10.43
CA TYR A 190 9.79 -4.66 11.18
C TYR A 190 10.00 -4.65 12.70
N ILE A 191 11.23 -4.90 13.17
CA ILE A 191 11.53 -4.88 14.60
C ILE A 191 11.25 -3.48 15.17
N LEU A 192 11.69 -2.42 14.49
CA LEU A 192 11.43 -1.04 14.92
C LEU A 192 9.94 -0.71 14.88
N ALA A 193 9.25 -1.06 13.79
CA ALA A 193 7.83 -0.75 13.61
C ALA A 193 6.94 -1.44 14.66
N SER A 194 7.25 -2.68 15.03
CA SER A 194 6.49 -3.46 16.01
C SER A 194 6.92 -3.24 17.46
N HIS A 195 8.05 -2.56 17.70
CA HIS A 195 8.63 -2.41 19.03
C HIS A 195 7.69 -1.71 20.02
N GLU A 196 7.13 -0.56 19.62
CA GLU A 196 6.28 0.25 20.49
C GLU A 196 5.02 -0.51 20.96
N ASP A 197 4.36 -1.19 20.03
CA ASP A 197 3.15 -1.97 20.32
C ASP A 197 3.46 -3.22 21.14
N LYS A 198 4.58 -3.91 20.88
CA LYS A 198 5.03 -5.05 21.70
C LYS A 198 5.33 -4.62 23.13
N VAL A 199 6.03 -3.50 23.31
CA VAL A 199 6.35 -2.97 24.64
C VAL A 199 5.08 -2.54 25.38
N SER A 200 4.16 -1.84 24.70
CA SER A 200 2.86 -1.45 25.29
C SER A 200 2.03 -2.68 25.70
N LYS A 201 2.00 -3.72 24.87
CA LYS A 201 1.28 -4.96 25.17
C LYS A 201 1.88 -5.70 26.37
N ILE A 202 3.21 -5.84 26.43
CA ILE A 202 3.91 -6.45 27.57
C ILE A 202 3.64 -5.64 28.84
N ALA A 203 3.67 -4.31 28.79
CA ALA A 203 3.38 -3.46 29.94
C ALA A 203 1.94 -3.67 30.46
N LYS A 204 0.95 -3.73 29.56
CA LYS A 204 -0.45 -3.99 29.93
C LYS A 204 -0.67 -5.40 30.48
N GLU A 205 -0.05 -6.41 29.87
CA GLU A 205 -0.14 -7.80 30.33
C GLU A 205 0.51 -7.97 31.71
N THR A 206 1.68 -7.37 31.93
CA THR A 206 2.36 -7.40 33.22
C THR A 206 1.53 -6.68 34.29
N GLU A 207 1.01 -5.48 34.03
CA GLU A 207 0.12 -4.76 34.95
C GLU A 207 -1.13 -5.60 35.30
N SER A 208 -1.83 -6.12 34.29
CA SER A 208 -3.00 -6.98 34.50
C SER A 208 -2.66 -8.23 35.32
N ASN A 209 -1.54 -8.89 35.05
CA ASN A 209 -1.09 -10.05 35.80
C ASN A 209 -0.73 -9.68 37.25
N THR A 210 -0.12 -8.52 37.50
CA THR A 210 0.16 -8.06 38.87
C THR A 210 -1.11 -7.75 39.64
N ILE A 211 -2.10 -7.09 39.03
CA ILE A 211 -3.40 -6.80 39.66
C ILE A 211 -4.13 -8.12 39.97
N ARG A 212 -4.14 -9.06 39.03
CA ARG A 212 -4.76 -10.38 39.24
C ARG A 212 -4.08 -11.15 40.37
N ASN A 213 -2.76 -11.14 40.44
CA ASN A 213 -2.01 -11.77 41.54
C ASN A 213 -2.29 -11.08 42.88
N LEU A 214 -2.40 -9.74 42.91
CA LEU A 214 -2.75 -8.99 44.12
C LEU A 214 -4.17 -9.28 44.60
N GLN A 215 -5.14 -9.33 43.68
CA GLN A 215 -6.54 -9.69 43.98
C GLN A 215 -6.67 -11.14 44.43
N GLN A 216 -5.99 -12.06 43.74
CA GLN A 216 -5.97 -13.47 44.13
C GLN A 216 -5.35 -13.63 45.52
N ASN A 217 -4.19 -13.01 45.76
CA ASN A 217 -3.56 -13.00 47.10
C ASN A 217 -4.47 -12.36 48.14
N ALA A 218 -5.18 -11.27 47.85
CA ALA A 218 -6.14 -10.68 48.79
C ALA A 218 -7.33 -11.63 49.07
N ALA A 219 -7.79 -12.40 48.08
CA ALA A 219 -8.87 -13.36 48.21
C ALA A 219 -8.46 -14.68 48.91
N THR A 220 -7.22 -15.15 48.74
CA THR A 220 -6.67 -16.28 49.52
C THR A 220 -6.08 -15.86 50.86
N SER A 221 -5.74 -14.58 51.03
CA SER A 221 -5.28 -13.98 52.29
C SER A 221 -6.46 -13.41 53.11
N THR A 222 -7.62 -14.06 53.09
CA THR A 222 -8.68 -13.84 54.08
C THR A 222 -8.59 -14.84 55.25
N GLY A 223 -7.44 -15.48 55.45
CA GLY A 223 -7.29 -16.57 56.43
C GLY A 223 -6.05 -16.56 57.33
N ALA A 224 -5.18 -15.54 57.31
CA ALA A 224 -4.01 -15.51 58.21
C ALA A 224 -3.44 -14.11 58.50
N LEU A 225 -4.31 -13.13 58.77
CA LEU A 225 -3.91 -11.95 59.57
C LEU A 225 -4.57 -11.97 60.97
N GLY A 226 -5.01 -13.15 61.39
CA GLY A 226 -5.67 -13.40 62.68
C GLY A 226 -5.29 -14.72 63.32
N ALA A 227 -4.06 -15.21 63.14
CA ALA A 227 -3.37 -16.16 64.01
C ALA A 227 -2.00 -16.48 63.39
N GLU A 228 -0.98 -16.54 64.25
CA GLU A 228 0.41 -16.91 63.93
C GLU A 228 1.26 -15.83 63.23
N SER A 229 1.79 -14.93 64.06
CA SER A 229 3.20 -14.54 63.91
C SER A 229 4.03 -15.79 63.57
N PRO A 230 4.98 -15.74 62.61
CA PRO A 230 6.07 -16.68 62.64
C PRO A 230 6.92 -16.32 63.85
N GLU A 231 6.54 -16.82 65.04
CA GLU A 231 7.51 -17.02 66.09
C GLU A 231 8.52 -18.01 65.52
N GLU A 232 9.63 -17.50 65.00
CA GLU A 232 10.87 -18.26 64.89
C GLU A 232 11.22 -18.79 66.28
N LYS A 233 10.68 -19.95 66.66
CA LYS A 233 11.10 -20.73 67.82
C LYS A 233 12.38 -21.49 67.52
N THR A 234 13.37 -20.80 66.97
CA THR A 234 14.72 -21.30 66.69
C THR A 234 15.70 -20.81 67.76
N GLY A 235 15.32 -20.94 69.04
CA GLY A 235 16.12 -20.48 70.17
C GLY A 235 16.15 -21.47 71.31
N TYR A 236 17.21 -21.45 72.11
CA TYR A 236 17.47 -22.34 73.25
C TYR A 236 16.27 -22.63 74.17
N LEU A 237 15.30 -21.71 74.25
CA LEU A 237 14.10 -21.83 75.08
C LEU A 237 13.00 -22.73 74.50
N SER A 238 13.02 -23.04 73.21
CA SER A 238 12.06 -23.95 72.56
C SER A 238 12.48 -25.42 72.60
N MET A 239 13.70 -25.71 73.04
CA MET A 239 14.23 -27.08 73.17
C MET A 239 13.67 -27.81 74.40
N SER A 240 13.48 -29.12 74.28
CA SER A 240 13.12 -29.98 75.40
C SER A 240 14.19 -29.92 76.51
N PRO A 241 13.86 -30.24 77.77
CA PRO A 241 14.84 -30.25 78.86
C PRO A 241 16.07 -31.16 78.59
N ALA A 242 15.88 -32.25 77.84
CA ALA A 242 16.96 -33.16 77.45
C ALA A 242 17.89 -32.53 76.41
N GLU A 243 17.33 -31.89 75.38
CA GLU A 243 18.11 -31.18 74.34
C GLU A 243 18.87 -29.99 74.92
N ARG A 244 18.26 -29.24 75.86
CA ARG A 244 18.95 -28.15 76.57
C ARG A 244 20.12 -28.62 77.43
N LYS A 245 20.07 -29.86 77.94
CA LYS A 245 21.16 -30.47 78.69
C LYS A 245 22.29 -30.88 77.74
N ALA A 246 21.95 -31.53 76.63
CA ALA A 246 22.92 -31.92 75.59
C ALA A 246 23.64 -30.69 75.00
N PHE A 247 22.90 -29.61 74.69
CA PHE A 247 23.47 -28.36 74.19
C PHE A 247 24.43 -27.71 75.18
N ARG A 248 24.12 -27.73 76.49
CA ARG A 248 25.03 -27.26 77.55
C ARG A 248 26.28 -28.12 77.65
N GLU A 249 26.15 -29.44 77.62
CA GLU A 249 27.30 -30.36 77.69
C GLU A 249 28.23 -30.20 76.49
N GLN A 250 27.68 -29.95 75.29
CA GLN A 250 28.45 -29.71 74.08
C GLN A 250 29.24 -28.39 74.14
N PHE A 251 28.66 -27.34 74.72
CA PHE A 251 29.34 -26.06 74.94
C PHE A 251 30.43 -26.12 76.03
N ILE A 252 30.23 -26.96 77.06
CA ILE A 252 31.19 -27.13 78.16
C ILE A 252 32.39 -28.02 77.74
N ARG A 253 32.18 -29.01 76.86
CA ARG A 253 33.27 -29.81 76.27
C ARG A 253 34.01 -29.13 75.11
N GLY A 254 33.43 -28.06 74.55
CA GLY A 254 33.92 -27.34 73.38
C GLY A 254 34.74 -26.09 73.69
N ARG A 255 35.45 -26.05 74.82
CA ARG A 255 36.51 -25.07 75.12
C ARG A 255 37.66 -25.73 75.86
#